data_AF-A0A518N478-F1
#
_entry.id   AF-A0A518N478-F1
#
_cell.length_a   1.000
_cell.length_b   1.000
_cell.length_c   1.000
_cell.angle_alpha   90.00
_cell.angle_beta   90.00
_cell.angle_gamma   90.00
#
_symmetry.space_group_name_H-M   'P 1'
#
loop_
_entity.id
_entity.type
_entity.pdbx_description
1 polymer ?
#
loop_
_entity_poly.entity_id
_entity_poly.type
_entity_poly.pdbx_seq_one_letter_code
_entity_poly.pdbx_strand_id
1 'polypeptide(L)'
;MPSPDHFALLKSELPTFQKLGDMTGALRHFGQEVMRFHSIAGTLLENMKLDKSSVDERYITHILARSVIEGFFWHAYIFDAPATRGARYEEFVNSFKRDYLKLYNENLFPQKSQIEAADPTWAGLPAALDVKSMLAQLKNDHGDRLDYLYLVYRIASFDTHGKNLNAVFEHVFGRQCNFPFLDLRFGFDLIANHYLVILQDLRSGGEI
;
A
#
# COMPACT_ATOMS: atom_id res chain seq x y z
N MET A 1 0.67 4.20 29.88
CA MET A 1 1.57 3.14 29.39
C MET A 1 1.97 3.51 27.98
N PRO A 2 3.25 3.36 27.57
CA PRO A 2 3.60 3.55 26.16
C PRO A 2 2.80 2.54 25.30
N SER A 3 2.34 2.98 24.14
CA SER A 3 1.69 2.09 23.16
C SER A 3 2.64 0.95 22.79
N PRO A 4 2.14 -0.27 22.53
CA PRO A 4 2.97 -1.35 21.99
C PRO A 4 3.68 -0.92 20.70
N ASP A 5 4.91 -1.39 20.49
CA ASP A 5 5.63 -1.28 19.21
C ASP A 5 5.16 -2.41 18.30
N HIS A 6 4.16 -2.12 17.47
CA HIS A 6 3.53 -3.12 16.59
C HIS A 6 4.47 -3.53 15.47
N PHE A 7 5.39 -2.67 15.06
CA PHE A 7 6.39 -3.01 14.04
C PHE A 7 7.34 -4.10 14.57
N ALA A 8 7.80 -3.99 15.82
CA ALA A 8 8.60 -5.03 16.47
C ALA A 8 7.82 -6.35 16.63
N LEU A 9 6.54 -6.28 16.98
CA LEU A 9 5.66 -7.46 17.06
C LEU A 9 5.49 -8.13 15.69
N LEU A 10 5.24 -7.34 14.64
CA LEU A 10 5.14 -7.84 13.27
C LEU A 10 6.44 -8.51 12.83
N LYS A 11 7.60 -7.95 13.19
CA LYS A 11 8.91 -8.55 12.93
C LYS A 11 9.05 -9.94 13.56
N SER A 12 8.49 -10.16 14.74
CA SER A 12 8.50 -11.47 15.39
C SER A 12 7.62 -12.51 14.68
N GLU A 13 6.64 -12.06 13.91
CA GLU A 13 5.68 -12.89 13.17
C GLU A 13 6.07 -13.13 11.70
N LEU A 14 7.22 -12.60 11.23
CA LEU A 14 7.69 -12.82 9.85
C LEU A 14 7.74 -14.29 9.43
N PRO A 15 8.15 -15.27 10.27
CA PRO A 15 8.08 -16.68 9.89
C PRO A 15 6.65 -17.16 9.54
N THR A 16 5.62 -16.59 10.18
CA THR A 16 4.22 -16.89 9.87
C THR A 16 3.81 -16.25 8.54
N PHE A 17 4.19 -14.98 8.31
CA PHE A 17 3.93 -14.30 7.04
C PHE A 17 4.67 -14.94 5.85
N GLN A 18 5.87 -15.48 6.08
CA GLN A 18 6.60 -16.27 5.10
C GLN A 18 5.78 -17.49 4.67
N LYS A 19 5.22 -18.25 5.63
CA LYS A 19 4.36 -19.40 5.34
C LYS A 19 3.10 -19.00 4.58
N LEU A 20 2.45 -17.89 4.96
CA LEU A 20 1.33 -17.33 4.19
C LEU A 20 1.75 -17.04 2.75
N GLY A 21 2.94 -16.48 2.54
CA GLY A 21 3.53 -16.19 1.23
C GLY A 21 3.81 -17.42 0.36
N ASP A 22 3.82 -18.62 0.94
CA ASP A 22 3.96 -19.89 0.21
C ASP A 22 2.59 -20.53 -0.15
N MET A 23 1.48 -19.96 0.34
CA MET A 23 0.12 -20.43 0.02
C MET A 23 -0.34 -19.97 -1.37
N THR A 24 -1.65 -19.84 -1.59
CA THR A 24 -2.24 -19.38 -2.85
C THR A 24 -3.23 -18.22 -2.61
N GLY A 25 -3.63 -17.56 -3.69
CA GLY A 25 -4.66 -16.52 -3.67
C GLY A 25 -4.34 -15.34 -2.73
N ALA A 26 -5.38 -14.83 -2.07
CA ALA A 26 -5.28 -13.65 -1.19
C ALA A 26 -4.30 -13.84 -0.02
N LEU A 27 -4.17 -15.06 0.51
CA LEU A 27 -3.26 -15.36 1.62
C LEU A 27 -1.79 -15.25 1.20
N ARG A 28 -1.46 -15.79 0.01
CA ARG A 28 -0.15 -15.61 -0.60
C ARG A 28 0.18 -14.14 -0.78
N HIS A 29 -0.75 -13.40 -1.38
CA HIS A 29 -0.59 -11.98 -1.63
C HIS A 29 -0.34 -11.21 -0.34
N PHE A 30 -1.12 -11.49 0.71
CA PHE A 30 -0.96 -10.87 2.02
C PHE A 30 0.40 -11.17 2.65
N GLY A 31 0.80 -12.44 2.71
CA GLY A 31 2.12 -12.81 3.23
C GLY A 31 3.25 -12.07 2.51
N GLN A 32 3.22 -12.06 1.18
CA GLN A 32 4.24 -11.37 0.37
C GLN A 32 4.24 -9.84 0.57
N GLU A 33 3.06 -9.21 0.68
CA GLU A 33 2.98 -7.77 0.92
C GLU A 33 3.49 -7.40 2.32
N VAL A 34 3.21 -8.19 3.36
CA VAL A 34 3.75 -7.93 4.70
C VAL A 34 5.28 -8.00 4.70
N MET A 35 5.87 -8.96 3.97
CA MET A 35 7.32 -9.02 3.79
C MET A 35 7.86 -7.80 3.05
N ARG A 36 7.16 -7.32 2.02
CA ARG A 36 7.51 -6.10 1.28
C ARG A 36 7.41 -4.85 2.15
N PHE A 37 6.34 -4.73 2.93
CA PHE A 37 6.13 -3.67 3.91
C PHE A 37 7.25 -3.66 4.94
N HIS A 38 7.56 -4.80 5.58
CA HIS A 38 8.64 -4.91 6.55
C HIS A 38 9.98 -4.47 5.95
N SER A 39 10.29 -4.90 4.71
CA SER A 39 11.52 -4.51 4.03
C SER A 39 11.62 -3.00 3.82
N ILE A 40 10.58 -2.38 3.26
CA ILE A 40 10.57 -0.93 2.95
C ILE A 40 10.49 -0.10 4.22
N ALA A 41 9.48 -0.33 5.06
CA ALA A 41 9.25 0.43 6.28
C ALA A 41 10.41 0.24 7.27
N GLY A 42 10.94 -0.98 7.41
CA GLY A 42 12.11 -1.26 8.26
C GLY A 42 13.34 -0.48 7.80
N THR A 43 13.63 -0.49 6.50
CA THR A 43 14.73 0.30 5.92
C THR A 43 14.55 1.80 6.23
N LEU A 44 13.34 2.33 6.08
CA LEU A 44 13.06 3.73 6.37
C LEU A 44 13.17 4.05 7.87
N LEU A 45 12.65 3.19 8.74
CA LEU A 45 12.64 3.37 10.19
C LEU A 45 14.05 3.40 10.80
N GLU A 46 14.96 2.62 10.21
CA GLU A 46 16.37 2.52 10.64
C GLU A 46 17.23 3.68 10.13
N ASN A 47 16.92 4.24 8.96
CA ASN A 47 17.81 5.16 8.26
C ASN A 47 17.32 6.61 8.17
N MET A 48 16.05 6.89 8.48
CA MET A 48 15.42 8.20 8.21
C MET A 48 14.66 8.77 9.42
N LYS A 49 14.53 10.11 9.47
CA LYS A 49 13.63 10.79 10.39
C LYS A 49 12.23 10.82 9.78
N LEU A 50 11.32 10.04 10.35
CA LEU A 50 9.98 9.79 9.80
C LEU A 50 8.85 10.58 10.50
N ASP A 51 9.16 11.26 11.59
CA ASP A 51 8.26 12.10 12.40
C ASP A 51 8.45 13.60 12.08
N LYS A 52 9.63 13.98 11.57
CA LYS A 52 10.02 15.35 11.19
C LYS A 52 10.94 15.35 9.96
N SER A 53 10.51 14.72 8.88
CA SER A 53 11.32 14.67 7.65
C SER A 53 11.55 16.08 7.11
N SER A 54 12.77 16.36 6.66
CA SER A 54 13.08 17.48 5.80
C SER A 54 12.47 17.30 4.40
N VAL A 55 12.48 18.36 3.59
CA VAL A 55 12.06 18.26 2.18
C VAL A 55 12.94 17.26 1.40
N ASP A 56 14.24 17.21 1.71
CA ASP A 56 15.17 16.31 1.02
C ASP A 56 14.91 14.84 1.39
N GLU A 57 14.61 14.54 2.65
CA GLU A 57 14.23 13.19 3.08
C GLU A 57 12.93 12.73 2.38
N ARG A 58 11.99 13.65 2.10
CA ARG A 58 10.74 13.33 1.39
C ARG A 58 10.93 12.83 -0.02
N TYR A 59 12.03 13.20 -0.69
CA TYR A 59 12.30 12.73 -2.05
C TYR A 59 12.38 11.21 -2.16
N ILE A 60 12.65 10.52 -1.05
CA ILE A 60 12.61 9.06 -0.99
C ILE A 60 11.53 8.54 -0.05
N THR A 61 11.35 9.14 1.13
CA THR A 61 10.43 8.61 2.15
C THR A 61 8.98 8.63 1.68
N HIS A 62 8.50 9.70 1.02
CA HIS A 62 7.13 9.77 0.54
C HIS A 62 6.86 8.86 -0.65
N ILE A 63 7.86 8.64 -1.52
CA ILE A 63 7.75 7.71 -2.65
C ILE A 63 7.56 6.29 -2.15
N LEU A 64 8.43 5.87 -1.24
CA LEU A 64 8.36 4.54 -0.63
C LEU A 64 7.14 4.40 0.27
N ALA A 65 6.78 5.44 1.04
CA ALA A 65 5.58 5.46 1.87
C ALA A 65 4.31 5.31 1.04
N ARG A 66 4.17 6.03 -0.07
CA ARG A 66 3.01 5.87 -0.97
C ARG A 66 2.86 4.42 -1.41
N SER A 67 3.97 3.78 -1.79
CA SER A 67 3.97 2.40 -2.23
C SER A 67 3.44 1.45 -1.16
N VAL A 68 3.81 1.62 0.11
CA VAL A 68 3.31 0.77 1.20
C VAL A 68 1.90 1.15 1.66
N ILE A 69 1.52 2.43 1.61
CA ILE A 69 0.17 2.91 1.96
C ILE A 69 -0.86 2.34 0.98
N GLU A 70 -0.58 2.35 -0.32
CA GLU A 70 -1.49 1.81 -1.33
C GLU A 70 -1.67 0.28 -1.15
N GLY A 71 -0.58 -0.43 -0.87
CA GLY A 71 -0.63 -1.85 -0.52
C GLY A 71 -1.43 -2.13 0.75
N PHE A 72 -1.26 -1.32 1.79
CA PHE A 72 -2.06 -1.38 3.01
C PHE A 72 -3.56 -1.22 2.73
N PHE A 73 -3.95 -0.22 1.94
CA PHE A 73 -5.37 0.00 1.61
C PHE A 73 -5.99 -1.16 0.86
N TRP A 74 -5.26 -1.79 -0.06
CA TRP A 74 -5.72 -3.00 -0.73
C TRP A 74 -5.95 -4.15 0.25
N HIS A 75 -5.06 -4.35 1.23
CA HIS A 75 -5.21 -5.42 2.20
C HIS A 75 -6.33 -5.16 3.20
N ALA A 76 -6.48 -3.91 3.67
CA ALA A 76 -7.63 -3.52 4.46
C ALA A 76 -8.93 -3.80 3.70
N TYR A 77 -8.97 -3.48 2.40
CA TYR A 77 -10.14 -3.78 1.56
C TYR A 77 -10.37 -5.29 1.40
N ILE A 78 -9.35 -6.05 0.99
CA ILE A 78 -9.49 -7.48 0.73
C ILE A 78 -9.88 -8.25 2.00
N PHE A 79 -9.28 -7.92 3.14
CA PHE A 79 -9.44 -8.69 4.38
C PHE A 79 -10.52 -8.16 5.34
N ASP A 80 -11.20 -7.06 5.03
CA ASP A 80 -12.24 -6.47 5.88
C ASP A 80 -13.42 -7.41 6.18
N ALA A 81 -13.77 -8.33 5.27
CA ALA A 81 -14.75 -9.38 5.57
C ALA A 81 -14.43 -10.70 4.83
N PRO A 82 -14.44 -11.85 5.53
CA PRO A 82 -14.20 -13.16 4.90
C PRO A 82 -15.13 -13.46 3.72
N ALA A 83 -16.41 -13.09 3.83
CA ALA A 83 -17.42 -13.34 2.81
C ALA A 83 -17.14 -12.65 1.46
N THR A 84 -16.44 -11.52 1.46
CA THR A 84 -16.13 -10.74 0.25
C THR A 84 -14.67 -10.85 -0.19
N ARG A 85 -13.81 -11.51 0.60
CA ARG A 85 -12.36 -11.57 0.38
C ARG A 85 -11.99 -12.07 -1.02
N GLY A 86 -12.60 -13.16 -1.47
CA GLY A 86 -12.34 -13.74 -2.79
C GLY A 86 -12.68 -12.78 -3.94
N ALA A 87 -13.84 -12.13 -3.89
CA ALA A 87 -14.27 -11.18 -4.91
C ALA A 87 -13.38 -9.93 -4.94
N ARG A 88 -13.03 -9.39 -3.76
CA ARG A 88 -12.13 -8.22 -3.65
C ARG A 88 -10.70 -8.54 -4.09
N TYR A 89 -10.22 -9.77 -3.83
CA TYR A 89 -8.93 -10.21 -4.36
C TYR A 89 -8.95 -10.37 -5.88
N GLU A 90 -10.02 -10.90 -6.47
CA GLU A 90 -10.14 -10.96 -7.94
C GLU A 90 -10.20 -9.56 -8.56
N GLU A 91 -10.80 -8.58 -7.87
CA GLU A 91 -10.75 -7.16 -8.28
C GLU A 91 -9.31 -6.64 -8.37
N PHE A 92 -8.48 -6.91 -7.35
CA PHE A 92 -7.05 -6.59 -7.36
C PHE A 92 -6.30 -7.30 -8.50
N VAL A 93 -6.56 -8.59 -8.71
CA VAL A 93 -5.94 -9.35 -9.80
C VAL A 93 -6.35 -8.76 -11.16
N ASN A 94 -7.60 -8.32 -11.32
CA ASN A 94 -8.09 -7.69 -12.53
C ASN A 94 -7.44 -6.32 -12.78
N SER A 95 -7.12 -5.53 -11.74
CA SER A 95 -6.35 -4.29 -11.94
C SER A 95 -4.96 -4.58 -12.49
N PHE A 96 -4.26 -5.59 -11.96
CA PHE A 96 -2.98 -6.04 -12.50
C PHE A 96 -3.10 -6.50 -13.96
N LYS A 97 -4.06 -7.38 -14.28
CA LYS A 97 -4.30 -7.87 -15.66
C LYS A 97 -4.47 -6.70 -16.65
N ARG A 98 -5.27 -5.69 -16.27
CA ARG A 98 -5.52 -4.51 -17.11
C ARG A 98 -4.27 -3.67 -17.31
N ASP A 99 -3.49 -3.42 -16.26
CA ASP A 99 -2.25 -2.63 -16.37
C ASP A 99 -1.15 -3.37 -17.12
N TYR A 100 -1.04 -4.68 -16.92
CA TYR A 100 -0.14 -5.54 -17.68
C TYR A 100 -0.49 -5.54 -19.17
N LEU A 101 -1.78 -5.62 -19.52
CA LEU A 101 -2.23 -5.52 -20.91
C LEU A 101 -1.84 -4.17 -21.54
N LYS A 102 -1.92 -3.06 -20.80
CA LYS A 102 -1.47 -1.75 -21.30
C LYS A 102 0.03 -1.77 -21.60
N LEU A 103 0.85 -2.27 -20.68
CA LEU A 103 2.29 -2.40 -20.87
C LEU A 103 2.61 -3.32 -22.06
N TYR A 104 1.97 -4.47 -22.15
CA TYR A 104 2.19 -5.43 -23.24
C TYR A 104 1.80 -4.84 -24.60
N ASN A 105 0.80 -3.95 -24.64
CA ASN A 105 0.38 -3.26 -25.86
C ASN A 105 1.18 -1.99 -26.18
N GLU A 106 2.15 -1.61 -25.34
CA GLU A 106 3.05 -0.49 -25.65
C GLU A 106 3.92 -0.84 -26.87
N ASN A 107 3.81 -0.02 -27.91
CA ASN A 107 4.53 -0.23 -29.18
C ASN A 107 6.03 -0.07 -29.00
N LEU A 108 6.45 0.76 -28.04
CA LEU A 108 7.85 1.05 -27.75
C LEU A 108 8.43 0.15 -26.66
N PHE A 109 7.81 -0.97 -26.29
CA PHE A 109 8.31 -1.88 -25.27
C PHE A 109 9.28 -2.93 -25.85
N PRO A 110 10.60 -2.75 -25.74
CA PRO A 110 11.57 -3.54 -26.52
C PRO A 110 11.71 -4.99 -26.00
N GLN A 111 11.36 -5.26 -24.74
CA GLN A 111 11.42 -6.61 -24.16
C GLN A 111 10.10 -7.38 -24.25
N LYS A 112 9.16 -6.97 -25.10
CA LYS A 112 7.84 -7.62 -25.22
C LYS A 112 7.90 -9.13 -25.44
N SER A 113 8.89 -9.62 -26.20
CA SER A 113 9.08 -11.06 -26.45
C SER A 113 9.70 -11.84 -25.28
N GLN A 114 10.08 -11.17 -24.18
CA GLN A 114 10.71 -11.77 -23.00
C GLN A 114 9.74 -11.91 -21.81
N ILE A 115 8.50 -11.45 -21.97
CA ILE A 115 7.47 -11.55 -20.95
C ILE A 115 6.28 -12.35 -21.46
N GLU A 116 5.45 -12.84 -20.56
CA GLU A 116 4.25 -13.61 -20.90
C GLU A 116 3.27 -12.80 -21.76
N ALA A 117 2.61 -13.47 -22.69
CA ALA A 117 1.61 -12.82 -23.53
C ALA A 117 0.38 -12.45 -22.68
N ALA A 118 -0.03 -11.18 -22.74
CA ALA A 118 -1.28 -10.75 -22.14
C ALA A 118 -2.48 -11.34 -22.91
N ASP A 119 -3.51 -11.80 -22.19
CA ASP A 119 -4.76 -12.22 -22.81
C ASP A 119 -5.56 -10.98 -23.29
N PRO A 120 -5.91 -10.88 -24.58
CA PRO A 120 -6.66 -9.74 -25.10
C PRO A 120 -8.04 -9.54 -24.46
N THR A 121 -8.65 -10.60 -23.91
CA THR A 121 -9.94 -10.52 -23.22
C THR A 121 -9.89 -9.68 -21.95
N TRP A 122 -8.70 -9.44 -21.39
CA TRP A 122 -8.50 -8.58 -20.22
C TRP A 122 -8.94 -7.13 -20.44
N ALA A 123 -9.04 -6.67 -21.69
CA ALA A 123 -9.58 -5.36 -22.03
C ALA A 123 -11.02 -5.16 -21.49
N GLY A 124 -11.81 -6.24 -21.45
CA GLY A 124 -13.20 -6.25 -20.99
C GLY A 124 -13.39 -6.47 -19.49
N LEU A 125 -12.32 -6.70 -18.71
CA LEU A 125 -12.43 -6.87 -17.26
C LEU A 125 -12.89 -5.58 -16.59
N PRO A 126 -13.68 -5.65 -15.50
CA PRO A 126 -14.07 -4.47 -14.75
C PRO A 126 -12.83 -3.72 -14.23
N ALA A 127 -12.90 -2.39 -14.21
CA ALA A 127 -11.90 -1.59 -13.54
C ALA A 127 -12.05 -1.75 -12.02
N ALA A 128 -10.93 -1.84 -11.31
CA ALA A 128 -10.93 -1.72 -9.86
C ALA A 128 -11.44 -0.34 -9.43
N LEU A 129 -12.00 -0.28 -8.22
CA LEU A 129 -12.30 0.97 -7.56
C LEU A 129 -11.05 1.84 -7.45
N ASP A 130 -11.21 3.15 -7.63
CA ASP A 130 -10.16 4.08 -7.23
C ASP A 130 -9.98 4.04 -5.71
N VAL A 131 -8.79 4.42 -5.22
CA VAL A 131 -8.44 4.34 -3.79
C VAL A 131 -9.49 4.99 -2.88
N LYS A 132 -10.07 6.13 -3.26
CA LYS A 132 -11.09 6.78 -2.43
C LYS A 132 -12.36 5.95 -2.37
N SER A 133 -12.84 5.48 -3.53
CA SER A 133 -14.03 4.63 -3.61
C SER A 133 -13.86 3.29 -2.90
N MET A 134 -12.66 2.70 -2.95
CA MET A 134 -12.29 1.49 -2.22
C MET A 134 -12.36 1.72 -0.70
N LEU A 135 -11.73 2.78 -0.21
CA LEU A 135 -11.78 3.15 1.20
C LEU A 135 -13.20 3.47 1.69
N ALA A 136 -14.06 4.01 0.83
CA ALA A 136 -15.46 4.29 1.16
C ALA A 136 -16.30 3.01 1.39
N GLN A 137 -15.80 1.83 1.00
CA GLN A 137 -16.41 0.53 1.30
C GLN A 137 -16.09 0.03 2.72
N LEU A 138 -15.09 0.62 3.37
CA LEU A 138 -14.58 0.18 4.68
C LEU A 138 -15.11 1.07 5.78
N LYS A 139 -15.22 0.53 6.98
CA LYS A 139 -15.61 1.28 8.18
C LYS A 139 -14.64 1.01 9.33
N ASN A 140 -14.43 2.01 10.18
CA ASN A 140 -13.78 1.79 11.47
C ASN A 140 -14.78 1.21 12.50
N ASP A 141 -14.30 0.92 13.71
CA ASP A 141 -15.10 0.39 14.82
C ASP A 141 -16.22 1.34 15.28
N HIS A 142 -16.15 2.63 14.91
CA HIS A 142 -17.18 3.63 15.16
C HIS A 142 -18.24 3.70 14.05
N GLY A 143 -18.06 2.95 12.96
CA GLY A 143 -18.96 2.92 11.81
C GLY A 143 -18.69 4.01 10.75
N ASP A 144 -17.66 4.84 10.95
CA ASP A 144 -17.26 5.87 9.99
C ASP A 144 -16.51 5.26 8.81
N ARG A 145 -16.76 5.79 7.62
CA ARG A 145 -16.06 5.35 6.40
C ARG A 145 -14.60 5.76 6.42
N LEU A 146 -13.73 4.94 5.84
CA LEU A 146 -12.29 5.20 5.84
C LEU A 146 -11.80 6.12 4.71
N ASP A 147 -12.69 6.71 3.90
CA ASP A 147 -12.30 7.54 2.76
C ASP A 147 -11.60 8.86 3.16
N TYR A 148 -11.62 9.24 4.45
CA TYR A 148 -10.75 10.29 4.98
C TYR A 148 -9.25 9.96 4.86
N LEU A 149 -8.88 8.68 4.86
CA LEU A 149 -7.49 8.23 4.68
C LEU A 149 -6.96 8.49 3.27
N TYR A 150 -7.85 8.76 2.30
CA TYR A 150 -7.44 9.12 0.94
C TYR A 150 -6.53 10.35 0.91
N LEU A 151 -6.70 11.30 1.85
CA LEU A 151 -5.84 12.48 1.94
C LEU A 151 -4.37 12.10 2.21
N VAL A 152 -4.12 11.10 3.05
CA VAL A 152 -2.76 10.62 3.36
C VAL A 152 -2.08 10.10 2.09
N TYR A 153 -2.80 9.31 1.30
CA TYR A 153 -2.33 8.84 0.01
C TYR A 153 -2.02 9.97 -0.96
N ARG A 154 -2.86 11.01 -1.01
CA ARG A 154 -2.65 12.18 -1.87
C ARG A 154 -1.42 12.98 -1.47
N ILE A 155 -1.18 13.16 -0.17
CA ILE A 155 0.01 13.85 0.34
C ILE A 155 1.27 13.08 -0.04
N ALA A 156 1.31 11.77 0.22
CA ALA A 156 2.45 10.92 -0.15
C ALA A 156 2.68 10.87 -1.67
N SER A 157 1.59 10.93 -2.45
CA SER A 157 1.64 10.90 -3.92
C SER A 157 2.22 12.17 -4.55
N PHE A 158 2.11 13.32 -3.89
CA PHE A 158 2.51 14.60 -4.50
C PHE A 158 4.01 14.65 -4.81
N ASP A 159 4.83 14.03 -3.97
CA ASP A 159 6.28 13.93 -4.18
C ASP A 159 6.67 12.80 -5.16
N THR A 160 5.77 11.84 -5.44
CA THR A 160 6.08 10.70 -6.31
C THR A 160 6.21 11.02 -7.79
N HIS A 161 5.70 12.17 -8.22
CA HIS A 161 5.83 12.61 -9.61
C HIS A 161 7.12 13.40 -9.89
N GLY A 162 8.12 13.32 -9.00
CA GLY A 162 9.50 13.72 -9.27
C GLY A 162 9.69 15.22 -9.53
N LYS A 163 8.66 16.04 -9.28
CA LYS A 163 8.80 17.49 -9.33
C LYS A 163 9.50 17.90 -8.05
N ASN A 164 10.60 18.65 -8.16
CA ASN A 164 11.20 19.33 -7.02
C ASN A 164 10.13 20.23 -6.40
N LEU A 165 9.45 19.70 -5.38
CA LEU A 165 8.26 20.33 -4.81
C LEU A 165 8.61 21.70 -4.28
N ASN A 166 9.80 21.85 -3.68
CA ASN A 166 10.23 23.13 -3.14
C ASN A 166 10.36 24.19 -4.24
N ALA A 167 11.09 23.87 -5.30
CA ALA A 167 11.31 24.79 -6.41
C ALA A 167 10.01 25.16 -7.13
N VAL A 168 9.13 24.17 -7.38
CA VAL A 168 7.83 24.42 -8.03
C VAL A 168 6.92 25.24 -7.12
N PHE A 169 6.87 24.94 -5.83
CA PHE A 169 6.06 25.68 -4.87
C PHE A 169 6.53 27.13 -4.75
N GLU A 170 7.83 27.35 -4.62
CA GLU A 170 8.40 28.70 -4.53
C GLU A 170 8.14 29.50 -5.80
N HIS A 171 8.31 28.88 -6.98
CA HIS A 171 8.02 29.53 -8.26
C HIS A 171 6.54 29.94 -8.39
N VAL A 172 5.61 29.09 -7.95
CA VAL A 172 4.16 29.34 -8.09
C VAL A 172 3.65 30.32 -7.01
N PHE A 173 4.16 30.26 -5.78
CA PHE A 173 3.60 30.98 -4.63
C PHE A 173 4.51 32.09 -4.08
N GLY A 174 5.75 32.23 -4.57
CA GLY A 174 6.71 33.24 -4.13
C GLY A 174 7.14 33.10 -2.66
N ARG A 175 7.05 31.89 -2.09
CA ARG A 175 7.36 31.62 -0.68
C ARG A 175 7.86 30.20 -0.46
N GLN A 176 8.50 29.95 0.67
CA GLN A 176 8.97 28.62 1.07
C GLN A 176 7.83 27.59 1.09
N CYS A 177 8.14 26.36 0.67
CA CYS A 177 7.20 25.25 0.66
C CYS A 177 6.70 24.92 2.07
N ASN A 178 5.38 24.98 2.25
CA ASN A 178 4.70 24.60 3.49
C ASN A 178 3.78 23.38 3.30
N PHE A 179 4.08 22.53 2.32
CA PHE A 179 3.27 21.36 2.01
C PHE A 179 3.26 20.36 3.18
N PRO A 180 2.12 19.73 3.50
CA PRO A 180 1.99 18.85 4.66
C PRO A 180 3.05 17.73 4.74
N PHE A 181 3.42 17.40 5.96
CA PHE A 181 4.27 16.26 6.30
C PHE A 181 3.43 15.16 6.95
N LEU A 182 3.75 13.91 6.63
CA LEU A 182 3.13 12.76 7.26
C LEU A 182 4.03 12.25 8.38
N ASP A 183 3.46 11.95 9.55
CA ASP A 183 4.15 11.15 10.57
C ASP A 183 4.16 9.69 10.10
N LEU A 184 5.18 9.35 9.31
CA LEU A 184 5.33 8.02 8.74
C LEU A 184 5.70 6.98 9.80
N ARG A 185 6.34 7.38 10.90
CA ARG A 185 6.66 6.47 12.00
C ARG A 185 5.37 5.98 12.64
N PHE A 186 4.47 6.89 12.99
CA PHE A 186 3.15 6.55 13.50
C PHE A 186 2.34 5.77 12.47
N GLY A 187 2.35 6.20 11.20
CA GLY A 187 1.64 5.50 10.12
C GLY A 187 2.09 4.05 9.93
N PHE A 188 3.41 3.78 9.96
CA PHE A 188 3.93 2.41 9.83
C PHE A 188 3.58 1.53 11.03
N ASP A 189 3.57 2.08 12.25
CA ASP A 189 3.12 1.34 13.42
C ASP A 189 1.64 0.94 13.30
N LEU A 190 0.78 1.84 12.82
CA LEU A 190 -0.64 1.54 12.56
C LEU A 190 -0.84 0.47 11.48
N ILE A 191 -0.07 0.54 10.38
CA ILE A 191 -0.11 -0.49 9.33
C ILE A 191 0.32 -1.85 9.90
N ALA A 192 1.40 -1.87 10.69
CA ALA A 192 1.87 -3.10 11.33
C ALA A 192 0.82 -3.71 12.27
N ASN A 193 0.16 -2.88 13.07
CA ASN A 193 -0.95 -3.31 13.92
C ASN A 193 -2.09 -3.93 13.08
N HIS A 194 -2.50 -3.28 12.01
CA HIS A 194 -3.58 -3.80 11.17
C HIS A 194 -3.23 -5.16 10.54
N TYR A 195 -2.00 -5.34 10.07
CA TYR A 195 -1.54 -6.64 9.58
C TYR A 195 -1.52 -7.73 10.67
N LEU A 196 -1.19 -7.38 11.92
CA LEU A 196 -1.30 -8.30 13.05
C LEU A 196 -2.76 -8.64 13.37
N VAL A 197 -3.69 -7.70 13.25
CA VAL A 197 -5.14 -7.94 13.40
C VAL A 197 -5.62 -8.92 12.35
N ILE A 198 -5.30 -8.70 11.06
CA ILE A 198 -5.64 -9.66 9.99
C ILE A 198 -5.07 -11.04 10.32
N LEU A 199 -3.80 -11.13 10.75
CA LEU A 199 -3.19 -12.41 11.11
C LEU A 199 -3.95 -13.12 12.24
N GLN A 200 -4.38 -12.38 13.26
CA GLN A 200 -5.15 -12.91 14.38
C GLN A 200 -6.55 -13.38 13.96
N ASP A 201 -7.21 -12.67 13.05
CA ASP A 201 -8.50 -13.07 12.49
C ASP A 201 -8.38 -14.37 11.71
N LEU A 202 -7.32 -14.53 10.90
CA LEU A 202 -7.03 -15.77 10.17
C LEU A 202 -6.83 -16.96 11.12
N ARG A 203 -6.07 -16.78 12.21
CA ARG A 203 -5.89 -17.80 13.26
C ARG A 203 -7.22 -18.17 13.94
N SER A 204 -7.99 -17.15 14.32
CA SER A 204 -9.25 -17.33 15.04
C SER A 204 -10.33 -17.99 14.16
N GLY A 205 -10.26 -17.75 12.84
CA GLY A 205 -11.10 -18.40 11.83
C GLY A 205 -10.66 -19.80 11.43
N GLY A 206 -9.52 -20.29 11.93
CA GLY A 206 -8.97 -21.62 11.58
C GLY A 206 -8.42 -21.71 10.16
N GLU A 207 -8.07 -20.58 9.54
CA GLU A 207 -7.46 -20.53 8.21
C GLU A 207 -5.95 -20.81 8.25
N ILE A 208 -5.31 -20.57 9.41
CA ILE A 208 -3.91 -20.86 9.72
C ILE A 208 -3.71 -21.33 11.16
#